data_AF-A0A7Z8YNT8-F1
#
_entry.id   AF-A0A7Z8YNT8-F1
#
_cell.length_a   1.000
_cell.length_b   1.000
_cell.length_c   1.000
_cell.angle_alpha   90.00
_cell.angle_beta   90.00
_cell.angle_gamma   90.00
#
_symmetry.space_group_name_H-M   'P 1'
#
loop_
_entity.id
_entity.type
_entity.pdbx_description
1 polymer ?
#
loop_
_entity_poly.entity_id
_entity_poly.type
_entity_poly.pdbx_seq_one_letter_code
_entity_poly.pdbx_strand_id
1 'polypeptide(L)'
;MGGSLAAQFRAESFVPKEEVIIAYKNASRDVLVVKTTQQSMKIKSIAIFDILGTQVAQFSTNTNSMEIDLSRLRNGKYLMSYSLNDNTQKVKQIIKQ
;
A
#
# COMPACT_ATOMS: atom_id res chain seq x y z
N MET A 1 -3.80 -33.04 37.80
CA MET A 1 -2.95 -32.37 36.81
C MET A 1 -3.74 -32.26 35.51
N GLY A 2 -4.16 -31.06 35.13
CA GLY A 2 -5.00 -30.87 33.95
C GLY A 2 -5.26 -29.40 33.71
N GLY A 3 -4.20 -28.64 33.41
CA GLY A 3 -4.35 -27.29 32.91
C GLY A 3 -4.99 -27.36 31.53
N SER A 4 -6.22 -26.86 31.39
CA SER A 4 -6.91 -26.87 30.10
C SER A 4 -6.13 -26.04 29.07
N LEU A 5 -5.84 -26.65 27.93
CA LEU A 5 -5.20 -26.06 26.74
C LEU A 5 -5.94 -24.84 26.18
N ALA A 6 -7.17 -24.58 26.65
CA ALA A 6 -7.98 -23.44 26.27
C ALA A 6 -7.46 -22.09 26.82
N ALA A 7 -6.65 -22.10 27.89
CA ALA A 7 -6.15 -20.86 28.50
C ALA A 7 -4.92 -20.25 27.81
N GLN A 8 -4.33 -20.94 26.82
CA GLN A 8 -3.15 -20.46 26.10
C GLN A 8 -3.46 -19.73 24.78
N PHE A 9 -4.69 -19.81 24.27
CA PHE A 9 -5.16 -18.97 23.17
C PHE A 9 -5.67 -17.63 23.71
N ARG A 10 -4.82 -16.91 24.45
CA ARG A 10 -5.01 -15.47 24.64
C ARG A 10 -4.96 -14.87 23.24
N ALA A 11 -6.09 -14.33 22.79
CA ALA A 11 -6.16 -13.50 21.61
C ALA A 11 -5.04 -12.46 21.71
N GLU A 12 -4.00 -12.61 20.88
CA GLU A 12 -3.28 -11.45 20.41
C GLU A 12 -4.35 -10.61 19.74
N SER A 13 -4.82 -9.57 20.45
CA SER A 13 -5.70 -8.57 19.89
C SER A 13 -5.05 -8.15 18.57
N PHE A 14 -5.72 -8.44 17.45
CA PHE A 14 -5.34 -7.91 16.16
C PHE A 14 -5.48 -6.39 16.28
N VAL A 15 -4.45 -5.72 16.76
CA VAL A 15 -4.30 -4.28 16.65
C VAL A 15 -4.04 -4.08 15.16
N PRO A 16 -4.99 -3.53 14.39
CA PRO A 16 -4.75 -3.24 12.99
C PRO A 16 -3.53 -2.32 12.98
N LYS A 17 -2.39 -2.83 12.50
CA LYS A 17 -1.17 -2.05 12.42
C LYS A 17 -1.51 -0.85 11.55
N GLU A 18 -1.59 0.34 12.15
CA GLU A 18 -2.18 1.51 11.51
C GLU A 18 -1.63 1.64 10.09
N GLU A 19 -2.52 1.55 9.11
CA GLU A 19 -2.13 1.51 7.72
C GLU A 19 -1.62 2.91 7.34
N VAL A 20 -0.31 3.07 7.29
CA VAL A 20 0.34 4.40 7.11
C VAL A 20 0.01 5.02 5.74
N ILE A 21 -0.34 4.18 4.76
CA ILE A 21 -0.81 4.60 3.44
C ILE A 21 -2.15 3.96 3.15
N ILE A 22 -3.09 4.69 2.58
CA ILE A 22 -4.32 4.18 1.97
C ILE A 22 -4.19 4.37 0.46
N ALA A 23 -4.52 3.33 -0.32
CA ALA A 23 -4.52 3.39 -1.77
C ALA A 23 -5.87 2.87 -2.29
N TYR A 24 -6.61 3.69 -3.02
CA TYR A 24 -7.90 3.32 -3.59
C TYR A 24 -8.03 3.78 -5.03
N LYS A 25 -8.73 2.97 -5.83
CA LYS A 25 -9.04 3.31 -7.22
C LYS A 25 -10.20 4.29 -7.27
N ASN A 26 -10.14 5.21 -8.22
CA ASN A 26 -11.30 6.00 -8.60
C ASN A 26 -12.21 5.14 -9.51
N ALA A 27 -13.51 5.05 -9.22
CA ALA A 27 -14.44 4.23 -10.01
C ALA A 27 -14.77 4.84 -11.39
N SER A 28 -14.54 6.15 -11.56
CA SER A 28 -14.88 6.90 -12.77
C SER A 28 -13.66 7.25 -13.62
N ARG A 29 -12.44 7.07 -13.09
CA ARG A 29 -11.18 7.41 -13.76
C ARG A 29 -10.14 6.33 -13.48
N ASP A 30 -9.25 6.08 -14.43
CA ASP A 30 -8.11 5.16 -14.26
C ASP A 30 -7.00 5.77 -13.39
N VAL A 31 -7.36 6.21 -12.19
CA VAL A 31 -6.47 6.88 -11.25
C VAL A 31 -6.47 6.12 -9.94
N LEU A 32 -5.26 5.84 -9.43
CA LEU A 32 -5.04 5.37 -8.08
C LEU A 32 -4.71 6.56 -7.19
N VAL A 33 -5.53 6.79 -6.17
CA VAL A 33 -5.30 7.82 -5.18
C VAL A 33 -4.55 7.20 -4.01
N VAL A 34 -3.37 7.72 -3.70
CA VAL A 34 -2.51 7.26 -2.60
C VAL A 34 -2.39 8.38 -1.57
N LYS A 35 -2.71 8.10 -0.31
CA LYS A 35 -2.70 9.07 0.79
C LYS A 35 -2.02 8.51 2.02
N THR A 36 -1.25 9.32 2.74
CA THR A 36 -0.75 8.97 4.07
C THR A 36 -1.83 9.24 5.13
N THR A 37 -1.91 8.39 6.15
CA THR A 37 -2.84 8.58 7.28
C THR A 37 -2.29 9.54 8.32
N GLN A 38 -0.97 9.67 8.41
CA GLN A 38 -0.29 10.55 9.36
C GLN A 38 0.20 11.83 8.65
N GLN A 39 -0.11 12.99 9.22
CA GLN A 39 0.24 14.30 8.64
C GLN A 39 1.75 14.55 8.56
N SER A 40 2.53 13.95 9.46
CA SER A 40 4.00 14.03 9.48
C SER A 40 4.67 13.17 8.40
N MET A 41 3.93 12.22 7.81
CA MET A 41 4.45 11.30 6.80
C MET A 41 4.20 11.83 5.40
N LYS A 42 5.26 11.84 4.61
CA LYS A 42 5.25 12.24 3.20
C LYS A 42 5.72 11.08 2.34
N ILE A 43 5.01 10.88 1.24
CA ILE A 43 5.40 9.94 0.19
C ILE A 43 6.65 10.51 -0.46
N LYS A 44 7.75 9.74 -0.45
CA LYS A 44 9.02 10.07 -1.09
C LYS A 44 9.06 9.52 -2.52
N SER A 45 8.67 8.25 -2.67
CA SER A 45 8.58 7.63 -3.98
C SER A 45 7.54 6.51 -4.03
N ILE A 46 7.00 6.27 -5.22
CA ILE A 46 6.14 5.12 -5.53
C ILE A 46 6.63 4.48 -6.82
N ALA A 47 6.84 3.17 -6.79
CA ALA A 47 7.20 2.35 -7.94
C ALA A 47 6.09 1.33 -8.19
N ILE A 48 5.72 1.11 -9.45
CA ILE A 48 4.77 0.07 -9.85
C ILE A 48 5.53 -0.99 -10.63
N PHE A 49 5.33 -2.25 -10.24
CA PHE A 49 5.87 -3.42 -10.89
C PHE A 49 4.73 -4.31 -11.38
N ASP A 50 4.92 -5.00 -12.50
CA ASP A 50 4.06 -6.11 -12.86
C ASP A 50 4.29 -7.32 -11.92
N ILE A 51 3.47 -8.37 -12.07
CA ILE A 51 3.62 -9.60 -11.27
C ILE A 51 4.94 -10.35 -11.51
N LEU A 52 5.63 -10.06 -12.61
CA LEU A 52 6.92 -10.65 -12.95
C LEU A 52 8.10 -9.85 -12.35
N GLY A 53 7.81 -8.73 -11.69
CA GLY A 53 8.79 -7.86 -11.05
C GLY A 53 9.38 -6.79 -11.97
N THR A 54 8.84 -6.59 -13.17
CA THR A 54 9.31 -5.53 -14.08
C THR A 54 8.74 -4.19 -13.65
N GLN A 55 9.60 -3.19 -13.45
CA GLN A 55 9.15 -1.84 -13.12
C GLN A 55 8.48 -1.18 -14.33
N VAL A 56 7.20 -0.87 -14.20
CA VAL A 56 6.37 -0.28 -15.28
C VAL A 56 6.09 1.20 -15.07
N ALA A 57 6.23 1.72 -13.85
CA ALA A 57 6.11 3.15 -13.55
C ALA A 57 6.90 3.54 -12.30
N GLN A 58 7.31 4.81 -12.22
CA GLN A 58 7.97 5.40 -11.07
C GLN A 58 7.53 6.85 -10.90
N PHE A 59 7.26 7.21 -9.65
CA PHE A 59 6.89 8.56 -9.24
C PHE A 59 7.75 8.96 -8.04
N SER A 60 8.22 10.20 -8.02
CA SER A 60 8.84 10.83 -6.86
C SER A 60 7.99 12.02 -6.45
N THR A 61 7.76 12.17 -5.15
CA THR A 61 6.99 13.29 -4.61
C THR A 61 7.48 13.62 -3.20
N ASN A 62 6.96 14.67 -2.61
CA ASN A 62 7.21 15.05 -1.22
C ASN A 62 5.89 15.56 -0.60
N THR A 63 4.84 14.80 -0.84
CA THR A 63 3.46 15.15 -0.49
C THR A 63 2.84 14.02 0.33
N ASN A 64 1.78 14.34 1.06
CA ASN A 64 0.98 13.36 1.81
C ASN A 64 -0.09 12.68 0.94
N SER A 65 -0.30 13.15 -0.29
CA SER A 65 -1.30 12.64 -1.22
C SER A 65 -0.82 12.79 -2.65
N MET A 66 -1.02 11.74 -3.45
CA MET A 66 -0.71 11.74 -4.87
C MET A 66 -1.78 10.97 -5.65
N GLU A 67 -2.11 11.49 -6.83
CA GLU A 67 -2.91 10.78 -7.82
C GLU A 67 -1.96 10.16 -8.85
N ILE A 68 -2.08 8.86 -9.06
CA ILE A 68 -1.30 8.10 -10.04
C ILE A 68 -2.22 7.73 -11.20
N ASP A 69 -1.87 8.17 -12.39
CA ASP A 69 -2.54 7.76 -13.61
C ASP A 69 -2.12 6.33 -14.00
N LEU A 70 -3.11 5.43 -14.09
CA LEU A 70 -2.96 4.04 -14.49
C LEU A 70 -3.45 3.78 -15.93
N SER A 71 -3.85 4.81 -16.68
CA SER A 71 -4.42 4.67 -18.04
C SER A 71 -3.49 3.96 -19.03
N ARG A 72 -2.18 4.04 -18.80
CA ARG A 72 -1.15 3.41 -19.64
C ARG A 72 -0.85 1.97 -19.24
N LEU A 73 -1.37 1.49 -18.12
CA LEU A 73 -1.21 0.13 -17.66
C LEU A 73 -2.32 -0.76 -18.22
N ARG A 74 -1.96 -1.98 -18.61
CA ARG A 74 -2.93 -2.98 -19.04
C ARG A 74 -3.74 -3.46 -17.83
N ASN A 75 -4.89 -4.07 -18.09
CA ASN A 75 -5.68 -4.71 -17.04
C ASN A 75 -4.88 -5.88 -16.46
N GLY A 76 -4.82 -5.98 -15.13
CA GLY A 76 -3.99 -6.96 -14.47
C GLY A 76 -3.69 -6.65 -13.00
N LYS A 77 -2.91 -7.55 -12.39
CA LYS A 77 -2.37 -7.38 -11.04
C LYS A 77 -1.01 -6.69 -11.12
N TYR A 78 -0.76 -5.81 -10.16
CA TYR A 78 0.50 -5.09 -10.03
C TYR A 78 0.92 -5.01 -8.56
N LEU A 79 2.21 -4.79 -8.35
CA LEU A 79 2.79 -4.47 -7.05
C LEU A 79 3.13 -2.98 -7.02
N MET A 80 2.65 -2.29 -6.00
CA MET A 80 3.00 -0.90 -5.71
C MET A 80 3.94 -0.89 -4.52
N SER A 81 5.21 -0.57 -4.76
CA SER A 81 6.18 -0.26 -3.70
C SER A 81 6.14 1.23 -3.41
N TYR A 82 6.25 1.61 -2.14
CA TYR A 82 6.37 3.01 -1.75
C TYR A 82 7.44 3.19 -0.69
N SER A 83 8.08 4.36 -0.72
CA SER A 83 8.96 4.84 0.33
C SER A 83 8.43 6.13 0.93
N LEU A 84 8.53 6.25 2.25
CA LEU A 84 8.16 7.44 3.01
C LEU A 84 9.41 8.25 3.41
N ASN A 85 9.20 9.45 3.93
CA ASN A 85 10.26 10.35 4.42
C ASN A 85 11.03 9.79 5.63
N ASP A 86 10.43 8.89 6.41
CA ASP A 86 11.07 8.17 7.52
C ASP A 86 11.86 6.93 7.06
N ASN A 87 12.01 6.74 5.74
CA ASN A 87 12.58 5.55 5.10
C ASN A 87 11.76 4.26 5.28
N THR A 88 10.53 4.33 5.78
CA THR A 88 9.60 3.19 5.72
C THR A 88 9.38 2.79 4.27
N GLN A 89 9.58 1.51 3.99
CA GLN A 89 9.31 0.90 2.69
C GLN A 89 8.34 -0.25 2.84
N LYS A 90 7.30 -0.25 2.00
CA LYS A 90 6.28 -1.31 1.99
C LYS A 90 5.80 -1.53 0.56
N VAL A 91 5.23 -2.72 0.34
CA VAL A 91 4.65 -3.14 -0.93
C VAL A 91 3.18 -3.48 -0.73
N LYS A 92 2.34 -3.08 -1.69
CA LYS A 92 0.93 -3.44 -1.75
C LYS A 92 0.55 -4.00 -3.11
N GLN A 93 -0.43 -4.89 -3.13
CA GLN A 93 -1.02 -5.36 -4.37
C GLN A 93 -2.10 -4.39 -4.84
N ILE A 94 -2.14 -4.10 -6.13
CA ILE A 94 -3.20 -3.34 -6.78
C ILE A 94 -3.72 -4.12 -7.99
N ILE A 95 -4.99 -3.91 -8.33
CA ILE A 95 -5.64 -4.57 -9.47
C ILE A 95 -6.17 -3.48 -10.41
N LYS A 96 -5.68 -3.41 -11.64
CA LYS A 96 -6.28 -2.60 -12.72
C LYS A 96 -7.35 -3.44 -13.41
N GLN A 97 -8.56 -2.88 -13.50
CA GLN A 97 -9.73 -3.48 -14.18
C GLN A 97 -9.97 -2.81 -15.53
#